data_AF-A0A838WUD4-F1
#
_entry.id   AF-A0A838WUD4-F1
#
_cell.length_a   1.000
_cell.length_b   1.000
_cell.length_c   1.000
_cell.angle_alpha   90.00
_cell.angle_beta   90.00
_cell.angle_gamma   90.00
#
_symmetry.space_group_name_H-M   'P 1'
#
loop_
_entity.id
_entity.type
_entity.pdbx_description
1 polymer ?
#
loop_
_entity_poly.entity_id
_entity_poly.type
_entity_poly.pdbx_seq_one_letter_code
_entity_poly.pdbx_strand_id
1 'polypeptide(L)'
;MSKNKLINAITIATVFFFIYSVKFTFSPTHISRIILFISFIYFILHLFTGNVKLNPRGYKKILSFFMWIGLYCGWITIISSTSHSTDFNFLSYNIVFVGQVTIGSLFLCFWLSKNKYSPSDIALIIQIAIVLQAIFIILSFISPSFREWTLTYIPVMYSNTDPTVNLYRSRGLTHSSGASLAFLQAIGLLISCYLFIESKFTNKNNRYMNWYFPLSCSLISASILLTGRTGALVVPICLFYLLVSDVLTGLNVKRILSYMLLPFLLILAFYLLRLGYNYILGGWTTAWGEDGFDQLIRWWTSEFYQDNEIGSTTATMLLDGHWHLPHDWMTLLIGEVSTWDLYRGEIFAASDIGVIRRIYATGIVGTLIFYSLILNLFKYAYTSASNDNTKKMFIFLFLWLFMGELKEPMMTAANIASVYMLLSLSFFFYKNQNSRSIKKNVKDKNMSLHSSQYALNGKLSKV
;
A
#
# COMPACT_ATOMS: atom_id res chain seq x y z
N MET A 1 -9.47 5.58 19.71
CA MET A 1 -8.66 6.80 19.44
C MET A 1 -8.54 7.63 20.71
N SER A 2 -7.32 7.88 21.21
CA SER A 2 -7.11 8.79 22.35
C SER A 2 -7.46 10.22 21.94
N LYS A 3 -8.26 10.91 22.75
CA LYS A 3 -8.95 12.16 22.38
C LYS A 3 -8.09 13.36 21.95
N ASN A 4 -6.76 13.38 22.10
CA ASN A 4 -5.95 14.60 21.85
C ASN A 4 -4.64 14.32 21.09
N LYS A 5 -4.74 13.79 19.88
CA LYS A 5 -3.62 13.88 18.93
C LYS A 5 -4.12 14.43 17.62
N LEU A 6 -3.89 15.72 17.41
CA LEU A 6 -3.98 16.31 16.09
C LEU A 6 -2.94 15.58 15.23
N ILE A 7 -3.41 14.76 14.28
CA ILE A 7 -2.53 14.21 13.25
C ILE A 7 -1.92 15.42 12.55
N ASN A 8 -0.60 15.54 12.66
CA ASN A 8 0.10 16.71 12.13
C ASN A 8 0.15 16.62 10.59
N ALA A 9 -0.13 17.73 9.92
CA ALA A 9 0.01 17.88 8.47
C ALA A 9 1.40 17.47 7.98
N ILE A 10 2.46 17.74 8.75
CA ILE A 10 3.84 17.32 8.45
C ILE A 10 3.94 15.80 8.38
N THR A 11 3.28 15.08 9.29
CA THR A 11 3.26 13.61 9.30
C THR A 11 2.53 13.06 8.09
N ILE A 12 1.38 13.65 7.73
CA ILE A 12 0.62 13.28 6.53
C ILE A 12 1.47 13.50 5.27
N ALA A 13 2.07 14.69 5.12
CA ALA A 13 2.93 15.01 3.99
C ALA A 13 4.13 14.06 3.89
N THR A 14 4.77 13.74 5.02
CA THR A 14 5.88 12.78 5.08
C THR A 14 5.44 11.40 4.59
N VAL A 15 4.32 10.87 5.10
CA VAL A 15 3.84 9.55 4.66
C VAL A 15 3.39 9.57 3.20
N PHE A 16 2.74 10.65 2.76
CA PHE A 16 2.33 10.85 1.37
C PHE A 16 3.52 10.78 0.41
N PHE A 17 4.54 11.61 0.62
CA PHE A 17 5.71 11.64 -0.27
C PHE A 17 6.58 10.38 -0.15
N PHE A 18 6.54 9.69 0.99
CA PHE A 18 7.18 8.39 1.11
C PHE A 18 6.49 7.32 0.25
N ILE A 19 5.15 7.21 0.33
CA ILE A 19 4.36 6.24 -0.44
C ILE A 19 4.41 6.54 -1.94
N TYR A 20 4.12 7.78 -2.35
CA TYR A 20 4.03 8.12 -3.77
C TYR A 20 5.39 8.38 -4.43
N SER A 21 6.46 8.52 -3.63
CA SER A 21 7.84 8.63 -4.11
C SER A 21 8.00 9.68 -5.23
N VAL A 22 7.37 10.84 -5.07
CA VAL A 22 7.37 11.89 -6.10
C VAL A 22 8.78 12.43 -6.29
N LYS A 23 9.25 12.47 -7.54
CA LYS A 23 10.45 13.21 -7.98
C LYS A 23 9.99 14.47 -8.70
N PHE A 24 10.32 15.63 -8.16
CA PHE A 24 10.09 16.88 -8.87
C PHE A 24 11.21 17.15 -9.87
N THR A 25 10.93 17.89 -10.95
CA THR A 25 11.94 18.28 -11.96
C THR A 25 13.11 19.05 -11.36
N PHE A 26 12.84 19.87 -10.34
CA PHE A 26 13.87 20.61 -9.59
C PHE A 26 14.59 19.77 -8.51
N SER A 27 14.13 18.55 -8.23
CA SER A 27 14.75 17.69 -7.22
C SER A 27 15.66 16.65 -7.87
N PRO A 28 16.93 16.50 -7.43
CA PRO A 28 17.85 15.54 -8.02
C PRO A 28 17.43 14.08 -7.77
N THR A 29 16.53 13.85 -6.79
CA THR A 29 16.17 12.51 -6.32
C THR A 29 14.69 12.45 -5.91
N HIS A 30 14.16 11.24 -5.71
CA HIS A 30 12.80 11.07 -5.21
C HIS A 30 12.68 11.54 -3.77
N ILE A 31 11.60 12.22 -3.40
CA ILE A 31 11.42 12.76 -2.03
C ILE A 31 11.40 11.65 -0.98
N SER A 32 10.92 10.45 -1.32
CA SER A 32 10.99 9.29 -0.45
C SER A 32 12.41 8.98 0.07
N ARG A 33 13.45 9.26 -0.73
CA ARG A 33 14.86 9.09 -0.34
C ARG A 33 15.32 10.17 0.63
N ILE A 34 14.82 11.39 0.48
CA ILE A 34 15.03 12.49 1.43
C ILE A 34 14.37 12.13 2.78
N ILE A 35 13.13 11.62 2.75
CA ILE A 35 12.41 11.17 3.95
C ILE A 35 13.13 10.01 4.63
N LEU A 36 13.65 9.05 3.86
CA LEU A 36 14.48 7.97 4.38
C LEU A 36 15.69 8.54 5.13
N PHE A 37 16.41 9.48 4.52
CA PHE A 37 17.60 10.10 5.12
C PHE A 37 17.27 10.85 6.43
N ILE A 38 16.20 11.65 6.44
CA ILE A 38 15.74 12.36 7.64
C ILE A 38 15.34 11.36 8.74
N SER A 39 14.59 10.32 8.38
CA SER A 39 14.16 9.28 9.33
C SER A 39 15.33 8.47 9.88
N PHE A 40 16.37 8.27 9.06
CA PHE A 40 17.62 7.65 9.46
C PHE A 40 18.40 8.51 10.46
N ILE A 41 18.59 9.80 10.18
CA ILE A 41 19.22 10.74 11.13
C ILE A 41 18.46 10.74 12.45
N TYR A 42 17.13 10.81 12.41
CA TYR A 42 16.29 10.75 13.60
C TYR A 42 16.51 9.46 14.41
N PHE A 43 16.61 8.33 13.72
CA PHE A 43 16.92 7.04 14.35
C PHE A 43 18.30 7.04 15.02
N ILE A 44 19.34 7.53 14.33
CA ILE A 44 20.71 7.59 14.86
C ILE A 44 20.80 8.50 16.09
N LEU A 45 20.20 9.68 16.07
CA LEU A 45 20.15 10.59 17.23
C LEU A 45 19.48 9.92 18.45
N HIS A 46 18.43 9.14 18.21
CA HIS A 46 17.78 8.38 19.29
C HIS A 46 18.62 7.21 19.80
N LEU A 47 19.44 6.62 18.95
CA LEU A 47 20.37 5.56 19.33
C LEU A 47 21.46 6.10 20.25
N PHE A 48 22.06 7.25 19.92
CA PHE A 48 23.07 7.91 20.76
C PHE A 48 22.53 8.39 22.11
N THR A 49 21.26 8.80 22.19
CA THR A 49 20.65 9.22 23.47
C THR A 49 20.25 8.05 24.37
N GLY A 50 20.54 6.78 24.00
CA GLY A 50 20.18 5.60 24.80
C GLY A 50 18.66 5.35 24.90
N ASN A 51 17.86 6.09 24.13
CA ASN A 51 16.41 6.05 24.16
C ASN A 51 15.83 4.90 23.33
N VAL A 52 16.67 4.11 22.67
CA VAL A 52 16.30 2.90 21.94
C VAL A 52 16.50 1.69 22.85
N LYS A 53 15.49 1.35 23.63
CA LYS A 53 15.43 0.02 24.26
C LYS A 53 14.63 -0.88 23.31
N LEU A 54 15.18 -1.99 22.82
CA LEU A 54 14.43 -3.00 22.03
C LEU A 54 14.05 -4.20 22.91
N ASN A 55 12.84 -4.74 22.73
CA ASN A 55 12.37 -5.89 23.52
C ASN A 55 13.08 -7.15 23.00
N PRO A 56 13.73 -7.97 23.84
CA PRO A 56 14.44 -9.18 23.37
C PRO A 56 13.56 -10.12 22.53
N ARG A 57 12.26 -10.25 22.87
CA ARG A 57 11.32 -11.05 22.07
C ARG A 57 10.98 -10.41 20.72
N GLY A 58 10.94 -9.08 20.67
CA GLY A 58 10.80 -8.33 19.42
C GLY A 58 12.02 -8.48 18.53
N TYR A 59 13.22 -8.52 19.13
CA TYR A 59 14.48 -8.65 18.41
C TYR A 59 14.55 -9.94 17.57
N LYS A 60 14.13 -11.10 18.12
CA LYS A 60 14.11 -12.37 17.35
C LYS A 60 13.26 -12.29 16.08
N LYS A 61 12.12 -11.60 16.13
CA LYS A 61 11.23 -11.42 14.96
C LYS A 61 11.83 -10.47 13.93
N ILE A 62 12.40 -9.34 14.38
CA ILE A 62 13.15 -8.41 13.51
C ILE A 62 14.29 -9.15 12.83
N LEU A 63 15.08 -9.90 13.61
CA LEU A 63 16.22 -10.65 13.10
C LEU A 63 15.78 -11.68 12.06
N SER A 64 14.70 -12.42 12.29
CA SER A 64 14.16 -13.34 11.29
C SER A 64 13.71 -12.63 10.02
N PHE A 65 13.04 -11.48 10.12
CA PHE A 65 12.67 -10.68 8.95
C PHE A 65 13.91 -10.21 8.16
N PHE A 66 14.92 -9.68 8.85
CA PHE A 66 16.18 -9.27 8.24
C PHE A 66 17.02 -10.44 7.69
N MET A 67 16.91 -11.62 8.28
CA MET A 67 17.54 -12.83 7.74
C MET A 67 16.97 -13.17 6.37
N TRP A 68 15.63 -13.12 6.20
CA TRP A 68 15.01 -13.31 4.89
C TRP A 68 15.38 -12.22 3.88
N ILE A 69 15.50 -10.96 4.32
CA ILE A 69 16.02 -9.88 3.46
C ILE A 69 17.47 -10.17 3.05
N GLY A 70 18.32 -10.58 4.00
CA GLY A 70 19.72 -10.91 3.74
C GLY A 70 19.87 -12.08 2.76
N LEU A 71 19.05 -13.13 2.93
CA LEU A 71 18.99 -14.25 2.00
C LEU A 71 18.54 -13.80 0.60
N TYR A 72 17.52 -12.94 0.52
CA TYR A 72 17.03 -12.41 -0.74
C TYR A 72 18.08 -11.53 -1.45
N CYS A 73 18.72 -10.61 -0.72
CA CYS A 73 19.80 -9.79 -1.24
C CYS A 73 20.99 -10.63 -1.69
N GLY A 74 21.41 -11.61 -0.87
CA GLY A 74 22.49 -12.52 -1.21
C GLY A 74 22.18 -13.31 -2.49
N TRP A 75 20.95 -13.79 -2.62
CA TRP A 75 20.49 -14.49 -3.82
C TRP A 75 20.53 -13.58 -5.06
N ILE A 76 20.00 -12.36 -4.97
CA ILE A 76 20.07 -11.40 -6.09
C ILE A 76 21.52 -11.09 -6.46
N THR A 77 22.41 -10.88 -5.49
CA THR A 77 23.83 -10.64 -5.76
C THR A 77 24.48 -11.83 -6.46
N ILE A 78 24.21 -13.06 -6.01
CA ILE A 78 24.71 -14.27 -6.67
C ILE A 78 24.24 -14.31 -8.12
N ILE A 79 22.93 -14.21 -8.39
CA ILE A 79 22.43 -14.33 -9.76
C ILE A 79 22.92 -13.18 -10.64
N SER A 80 22.87 -11.94 -10.17
CA SER A 80 23.40 -10.79 -10.92
C SER A 80 24.88 -10.95 -11.26
N SER A 81 25.67 -11.62 -10.40
CA SER A 81 27.08 -11.89 -10.67
C SER A 81 27.29 -13.03 -11.68
N THR A 82 26.39 -14.02 -11.71
CA THR A 82 26.50 -15.19 -12.59
C THR A 82 25.83 -14.97 -13.94
N SER A 83 24.86 -14.07 -14.05
CA SER A 83 24.03 -13.92 -15.27
C SER A 83 24.75 -13.27 -16.45
N HIS A 84 26.03 -12.88 -16.32
CA HIS A 84 26.81 -12.12 -17.32
C HIS A 84 26.09 -10.88 -17.91
N SER A 85 24.95 -10.50 -17.35
CA SER A 85 24.06 -9.49 -17.90
C SER A 85 24.55 -8.12 -17.47
N THR A 86 24.73 -7.22 -18.44
CA THR A 86 25.00 -5.80 -18.18
C THR A 86 23.77 -5.03 -17.68
N ASP A 87 22.62 -5.71 -17.54
CA ASP A 87 21.39 -5.08 -17.09
C ASP A 87 21.34 -4.89 -15.57
N PHE A 88 21.46 -3.64 -15.14
CA PHE A 88 21.35 -3.26 -13.73
C PHE A 88 19.92 -2.90 -13.32
N ASN A 89 18.91 -3.00 -14.18
CA ASN A 89 17.55 -2.59 -13.87
C ASN A 89 16.93 -3.44 -12.77
N PHE A 90 17.07 -4.77 -12.87
CA PHE A 90 16.58 -5.68 -11.82
C PHE A 90 17.26 -5.44 -10.48
N LEU A 91 18.59 -5.27 -10.47
CA LEU A 91 19.34 -4.96 -9.25
C LEU A 91 18.88 -3.62 -8.66
N SER A 92 18.75 -2.59 -9.51
CA SER A 92 18.29 -1.25 -9.10
C SER A 92 16.90 -1.29 -8.49
N TYR A 93 15.99 -2.05 -9.11
CA TYR A 93 14.62 -2.24 -8.63
C TYR A 93 14.60 -2.90 -7.23
N ASN A 94 15.43 -3.92 -7.01
CA ASN A 94 15.57 -4.57 -5.71
C ASN A 94 16.26 -3.71 -4.66
N ILE A 95 17.25 -2.90 -5.05
CA ILE A 95 17.86 -1.89 -4.17
C ILE A 95 16.82 -0.88 -3.70
N VAL A 96 15.92 -0.44 -4.59
CA VAL A 96 14.80 0.44 -4.20
C VAL A 96 13.84 -0.29 -3.25
N PHE A 97 13.47 -1.54 -3.53
CA PHE A 97 12.60 -2.32 -2.66
C PHE A 97 13.18 -2.56 -1.26
N VAL A 98 14.45 -2.96 -1.16
CA VAL A 98 15.09 -3.22 0.14
C VAL A 98 15.49 -1.92 0.82
N GLY A 99 16.25 -1.07 0.13
CA GLY A 99 16.81 0.16 0.68
C GLY A 99 15.76 1.24 0.92
N GLN A 100 15.07 1.67 -0.13
CA GLN A 100 14.12 2.78 -0.01
C GLN A 100 12.85 2.35 0.73
N VAL A 101 12.25 1.23 0.34
CA VAL A 101 10.94 0.83 0.86
C VAL A 101 11.06 0.11 2.19
N THR A 102 11.85 -0.96 2.28
CA THR A 102 11.88 -1.80 3.48
C THR A 102 12.57 -1.11 4.66
N ILE A 103 13.80 -0.61 4.45
CA ILE A 103 14.55 0.13 5.48
C ILE A 103 13.85 1.47 5.77
N GLY A 104 13.36 2.17 4.74
CA GLY A 104 12.61 3.42 4.92
C GLY A 104 11.33 3.25 5.74
N SER A 105 10.57 2.18 5.48
CA SER A 105 9.38 1.87 6.28
C SER A 105 9.72 1.57 7.73
N LEU A 106 10.87 0.92 7.99
CA LEU A 106 11.33 0.65 9.35
C LEU A 106 11.68 1.94 10.10
N PHE A 107 12.46 2.83 9.50
CA PHE A 107 12.81 4.11 10.14
C PHE A 107 11.60 5.03 10.30
N LEU A 108 10.71 5.07 9.31
CA LEU A 108 9.50 5.86 9.41
C LEU A 108 8.55 5.30 10.47
N CYS A 109 8.38 3.97 10.56
CA CYS A 109 7.62 3.35 11.65
C CYS A 109 8.25 3.62 13.02
N PHE A 110 9.59 3.62 13.12
CA PHE A 110 10.27 4.00 14.34
C PHE A 110 9.93 5.44 14.74
N TRP A 111 10.04 6.40 13.83
CA TRP A 111 9.68 7.81 14.05
C TRP A 111 8.22 7.97 14.47
N LEU A 112 7.27 7.33 13.76
CA LEU A 112 5.85 7.35 14.10
C LEU A 112 5.59 6.75 15.49
N SER A 113 6.26 5.64 15.82
CA SER A 113 6.13 4.99 17.13
C SER A 113 6.68 5.84 18.27
N LYS A 114 7.74 6.63 18.04
CA LYS A 114 8.30 7.56 19.04
C LYS A 114 7.37 8.73 19.29
N ASN A 115 6.70 9.21 18.25
CA ASN A 115 5.61 10.17 18.37
C ASN A 115 4.31 9.55 18.90
N LYS A 116 4.36 8.29 19.38
CA LYS A 116 3.28 7.50 19.99
C LYS A 116 2.05 7.36 19.09
N TYR A 117 2.21 7.33 17.77
CA TYR A 117 1.11 6.98 16.87
C TYR A 117 0.80 5.48 17.01
N SER A 118 -0.48 5.15 17.15
CA SER A 118 -0.94 3.76 17.14
C SER A 118 -1.02 3.24 15.69
N PRO A 119 -1.04 1.91 15.47
CA PRO A 119 -1.19 1.35 14.13
C PRO A 119 -2.46 1.82 13.41
N SER A 120 -3.55 2.03 14.15
CA SER A 120 -4.80 2.59 13.62
C SER A 120 -4.63 4.06 13.20
N ASP A 121 -3.85 4.85 13.94
CA ASP A 121 -3.53 6.22 13.53
C ASP A 121 -2.68 6.22 12.25
N ILE A 122 -1.75 5.26 12.11
CA ILE A 122 -0.92 5.10 10.92
C ILE A 122 -1.77 4.68 9.72
N ALA A 123 -2.69 3.74 9.90
CA ALA A 123 -3.67 3.37 8.88
C ALA A 123 -4.51 4.58 8.43
N LEU A 124 -4.96 5.42 9.38
CA LEU A 124 -5.66 6.67 9.06
C LEU A 124 -4.77 7.66 8.30
N ILE A 125 -3.51 7.85 8.70
CA ILE A 125 -2.57 8.73 7.99
C ILE A 125 -2.36 8.26 6.54
N ILE A 126 -2.16 6.94 6.35
CA ILE A 126 -2.02 6.34 5.02
C ILE A 126 -3.30 6.58 4.20
N GLN A 127 -4.46 6.36 4.80
CA GLN A 127 -5.74 6.55 4.12
C GLN A 127 -5.97 8.03 3.75
N ILE A 128 -5.63 8.98 4.62
CA ILE A 128 -5.66 10.42 4.31
C ILE A 128 -4.71 10.73 3.14
N ALA A 129 -3.50 10.18 3.14
CA ALA A 129 -2.55 10.37 2.03
C ALA A 129 -3.12 9.84 0.71
N ILE A 130 -3.83 8.71 0.72
CA ILE A 130 -4.49 8.17 -0.47
C ILE A 130 -5.67 9.04 -0.90
N VAL A 131 -6.47 9.57 0.03
CA VAL A 131 -7.54 10.54 -0.28
C VAL A 131 -6.97 11.82 -0.89
N LEU A 132 -5.86 12.35 -0.38
CA LEU A 132 -5.18 13.51 -0.97
C LEU A 132 -4.77 13.21 -2.42
N GLN A 133 -4.20 12.02 -2.67
CA GLN A 133 -3.89 11.63 -4.04
C GLN A 133 -5.15 11.48 -4.90
N ALA A 134 -6.24 10.94 -4.37
CA ALA A 134 -7.51 10.83 -5.08
C ALA A 134 -8.03 12.21 -5.52
N ILE A 135 -7.93 13.21 -4.63
CA ILE A 135 -8.23 14.61 -4.96
C ILE A 135 -7.32 15.11 -6.09
N PHE A 136 -6.01 14.88 -6.02
CA PHE A 136 -5.09 15.30 -7.09
C PHE A 136 -5.36 14.60 -8.43
N ILE A 137 -5.77 13.33 -8.42
CA ILE A 137 -6.17 12.60 -9.62
C ILE A 137 -7.42 13.26 -10.24
N ILE A 138 -8.44 13.53 -9.44
CA ILE A 138 -9.67 14.19 -9.89
C ILE A 138 -9.38 15.59 -10.40
N LEU A 139 -8.55 16.37 -9.70
CA LEU A 139 -8.11 17.69 -10.14
C LEU A 139 -7.31 17.63 -11.44
N SER A 140 -6.47 16.60 -11.63
CA SER A 140 -5.73 16.38 -12.88
C SER A 140 -6.66 16.08 -14.05
N PHE A 141 -7.78 15.41 -13.80
CA PHE A 141 -8.81 15.18 -14.82
C PHE A 141 -9.60 16.45 -15.14
N ILE A 142 -10.10 17.15 -14.13
CA ILE A 142 -11.03 18.28 -14.28
C ILE A 142 -10.32 19.60 -14.61
N SER A 143 -9.11 19.85 -14.09
CA SER A 143 -8.40 21.12 -14.25
C SER A 143 -7.21 20.98 -15.22
N PRO A 144 -7.30 21.57 -16.44
CA PRO A 144 -6.20 21.59 -17.40
C PRO A 144 -4.97 22.31 -16.83
N SER A 145 -5.16 23.45 -16.16
CA SER A 145 -4.06 24.20 -15.54
C SER A 145 -3.33 23.38 -14.48
N PHE A 146 -4.05 22.60 -13.65
CA PHE A 146 -3.41 21.70 -12.70
C PHE A 146 -2.64 20.58 -13.43
N ARG A 147 -3.18 20.04 -14.52
CA ARG A 147 -2.49 19.02 -15.32
C ARG A 147 -1.20 19.55 -15.93
N GLU A 148 -1.23 20.71 -16.58
CA GLU A 148 -0.05 21.39 -17.13
C GLU A 148 1.00 21.66 -16.05
N TRP A 149 0.55 22.09 -14.87
CA TRP A 149 1.42 22.24 -13.70
C TRP A 149 2.08 20.90 -13.34
N THR A 150 1.33 19.80 -13.25
CA THR A 150 1.93 18.48 -12.97
C THR A 150 2.89 18.02 -14.06
N LEU A 151 2.62 18.31 -15.34
CA LEU A 151 3.50 17.96 -16.46
C LEU A 151 4.80 18.75 -16.42
N THR A 152 4.74 20.02 -16.03
CA THR A 152 5.90 20.90 -15.88
C THR A 152 6.81 20.48 -14.71
N TYR A 153 6.23 20.14 -13.56
CA TYR A 153 6.99 19.91 -12.33
C TYR A 153 7.23 18.44 -11.99
N ILE A 154 6.49 17.51 -12.58
CA ILE A 154 6.63 16.06 -12.32
C ILE A 154 6.91 15.35 -13.65
N PRO A 155 8.14 14.84 -13.86
CA PRO A 155 8.49 14.17 -15.09
C PRO A 155 7.59 12.95 -15.30
N VAL A 156 7.10 12.80 -16.52
CA VAL A 156 6.36 11.63 -16.97
C VAL A 156 7.38 10.50 -17.15
N MET A 157 7.16 9.38 -16.47
CA MET A 157 7.88 8.15 -16.82
C MET A 157 7.13 7.46 -17.95
N TYR A 158 7.87 6.93 -18.93
CA TYR A 158 7.36 6.21 -20.10
C TYR A 158 6.11 5.40 -19.75
N SER A 159 4.99 5.82 -20.31
CA SER A 159 3.72 5.14 -20.20
C SER A 159 3.19 4.98 -21.61
N ASN A 160 2.53 3.85 -21.89
CA ASN A 160 1.97 3.55 -23.22
C ASN A 160 0.84 4.52 -23.64
N THR A 161 0.51 5.48 -22.78
CA THR A 161 -0.49 6.51 -23.01
C THR A 161 0.13 7.87 -22.70
N ASP A 162 0.35 8.69 -23.72
CA ASP A 162 0.81 10.06 -23.52
C ASP A 162 -0.26 10.85 -22.74
N PRO A 163 0.02 11.35 -21.53
CA PRO A 163 -0.94 12.10 -20.72
C PRO A 163 -1.29 13.48 -21.33
N THR A 164 -0.57 13.92 -22.36
CA THR A 164 -0.92 15.12 -23.14
C THR A 164 -2.00 14.84 -24.18
N VAL A 165 -2.11 13.58 -24.65
CA VAL A 165 -3.04 13.17 -25.71
C VAL A 165 -4.26 12.43 -25.15
N ASN A 166 -4.09 11.64 -24.09
CA ASN A 166 -5.14 10.83 -23.49
C ASN A 166 -5.63 11.42 -22.16
N LEU A 167 -6.90 11.82 -22.14
CA LEU A 167 -7.58 12.41 -20.96
C LEU A 167 -7.91 11.35 -19.89
N TYR A 168 -8.09 10.09 -20.31
CA TYR A 168 -8.26 8.95 -19.43
C TYR A 168 -6.90 8.50 -18.85
N ARG A 169 -6.90 7.90 -17.66
CA ARG A 169 -5.69 7.59 -16.86
C ARG A 169 -5.00 8.84 -16.29
N SER A 170 -5.74 9.62 -15.51
CA SER A 170 -5.16 10.77 -14.78
C SER A 170 -4.20 10.31 -13.69
N ARG A 171 -3.03 10.94 -13.57
CA ARG A 171 -1.98 10.53 -12.63
C ARG A 171 -1.98 11.27 -11.29
N GLY A 172 -2.57 12.48 -11.22
CA GLY A 172 -2.44 13.31 -10.02
C GLY A 172 -0.96 13.66 -9.73
N LEU A 173 -0.52 13.58 -8.47
CA LEU A 173 0.88 13.81 -8.10
C LEU A 173 1.74 12.53 -8.17
N THR A 174 1.74 11.82 -9.30
CA THR A 174 2.64 10.68 -9.54
C THR A 174 3.25 10.71 -10.94
N HIS A 175 4.29 9.91 -11.15
CA HIS A 175 5.02 9.84 -12.42
C HIS A 175 4.23 9.21 -13.55
N SER A 176 3.46 8.17 -13.22
CA SER A 176 2.65 7.42 -14.16
C SER A 176 1.25 7.21 -13.59
N SER A 177 0.30 7.05 -14.51
CA SER A 177 -1.01 6.48 -14.26
C SER A 177 -1.04 5.03 -14.72
N GLY A 178 -2.08 4.28 -14.33
CA GLY A 178 -2.26 2.89 -14.77
C GLY A 178 -2.56 1.94 -13.62
N ALA A 179 -2.26 0.67 -13.84
CA ALA A 179 -2.67 -0.44 -12.97
C ALA A 179 -2.12 -0.28 -11.54
N SER A 180 -0.84 0.04 -11.36
CA SER A 180 -0.24 0.13 -10.02
C SER A 180 -0.82 1.28 -9.20
N LEU A 181 -1.14 2.42 -9.81
CA LEU A 181 -1.76 3.55 -9.12
C LEU A 181 -3.22 3.21 -8.72
N ALA A 182 -4.01 2.65 -9.63
CA ALA A 182 -5.37 2.21 -9.33
C ALA A 182 -5.38 1.13 -8.24
N PHE A 183 -4.39 0.23 -8.27
CA PHE A 183 -4.22 -0.81 -7.27
C PHE A 183 -3.86 -0.25 -5.89
N LEU A 184 -3.03 0.80 -5.84
CA LEU A 184 -2.73 1.54 -4.61
C LEU A 184 -3.95 2.31 -4.08
N GLN A 185 -4.73 2.96 -4.94
CA GLN A 185 -5.98 3.61 -4.54
C GLN A 185 -6.95 2.60 -3.94
N ALA A 186 -7.04 1.42 -4.53
CA ALA A 186 -7.82 0.29 -4.03
C ALA A 186 -7.42 -0.17 -2.62
N ILE A 187 -6.12 -0.18 -2.28
CA ILE A 187 -5.67 -0.44 -0.90
C ILE A 187 -6.26 0.61 0.05
N GLY A 188 -6.35 1.87 -0.37
CA GLY A 188 -6.99 2.93 0.41
C GLY A 188 -8.47 2.65 0.70
N LEU A 189 -9.21 2.09 -0.26
CA LEU A 189 -10.60 1.70 -0.06
C LEU A 189 -10.73 0.58 0.98
N LEU A 190 -9.83 -0.42 0.95
CA LEU A 190 -9.78 -1.47 1.95
C LEU A 190 -9.47 -0.92 3.35
N ILE A 191 -8.51 0.01 3.45
CA ILE A 191 -8.18 0.69 4.72
C ILE A 191 -9.37 1.53 5.23
N SER A 192 -10.08 2.24 4.34
CA SER A 192 -11.31 2.97 4.71
C SER A 192 -12.36 2.04 5.32
N CYS A 193 -12.57 0.85 4.73
CA CYS A 193 -13.49 -0.16 5.28
C CYS A 193 -13.04 -0.65 6.66
N TYR A 194 -11.74 -0.92 6.83
CA TYR A 194 -11.16 -1.31 8.10
C TYR A 194 -11.37 -0.24 9.20
N LEU A 195 -11.04 1.02 8.90
CA LEU A 195 -11.19 2.14 9.84
C LEU A 195 -12.66 2.45 10.16
N PHE A 196 -13.56 2.27 9.20
CA PHE A 196 -15.00 2.39 9.43
C PHE A 196 -15.50 1.38 10.45
N ILE A 197 -15.08 0.12 10.34
CA ILE A 197 -15.41 -0.92 11.31
C ILE A 197 -14.79 -0.56 12.67
N GLU A 198 -13.49 -0.27 12.73
CA GLU A 198 -12.78 -0.01 13.98
C GLU A 198 -13.35 1.21 14.74
N SER A 199 -13.67 2.29 14.03
CA SER A 199 -14.23 3.52 14.62
C SER A 199 -15.62 3.30 15.21
N LYS A 200 -16.48 2.52 14.53
CA LYS A 200 -17.83 2.17 15.01
C LYS A 200 -17.80 1.32 16.28
N PHE A 201 -16.86 0.38 16.40
CA PHE A 201 -16.69 -0.40 17.62
C PHE A 201 -16.15 0.42 18.79
N THR A 202 -15.44 1.53 18.51
CA THR A 202 -14.78 2.31 19.56
C THR A 202 -15.64 3.48 20.07
N ASN A 203 -16.50 4.10 19.25
CA ASN A 203 -17.32 5.23 19.71
C ASN A 203 -18.56 5.53 18.84
N LYS A 204 -19.75 5.23 19.37
CA LYS A 204 -21.05 5.43 18.69
C LYS A 204 -21.40 6.90 18.43
N ASN A 205 -20.75 7.85 19.11
CA ASN A 205 -21.07 9.28 19.08
C ASN A 205 -20.22 10.14 18.12
N ASN A 206 -19.29 9.58 17.34
CA ASN A 206 -18.42 10.39 16.48
C ASN A 206 -19.08 10.74 15.12
N ARG A 207 -19.96 11.74 15.11
CA ARG A 207 -20.68 12.20 13.90
C ARG A 207 -19.76 12.57 12.74
N TYR A 208 -18.56 13.11 13.00
CA TYR A 208 -17.61 13.49 11.95
C TYR A 208 -17.09 12.30 11.15
N MET A 209 -16.84 11.17 11.83
CA MET A 209 -16.38 9.94 11.17
C MET A 209 -17.47 9.36 10.24
N ASN A 210 -18.75 9.55 10.55
CA ASN A 210 -19.84 9.05 9.72
C ASN A 210 -19.90 9.72 8.33
N TRP A 211 -19.47 10.98 8.20
CA TRP A 211 -19.43 11.70 6.92
C TRP A 211 -18.09 11.55 6.21
N TYR A 212 -17.00 11.49 6.97
CA TYR A 212 -15.66 11.33 6.44
C TYR A 212 -15.52 10.04 5.62
N PHE A 213 -16.00 8.91 6.13
CA PHE A 213 -15.82 7.62 5.46
C PHE A 213 -16.54 7.54 4.09
N PRO A 214 -17.84 7.83 3.97
CA PRO A 214 -18.51 7.85 2.67
C PRO A 214 -17.84 8.79 1.68
N LEU A 215 -17.48 10.00 2.12
CA LEU A 215 -16.80 10.97 1.25
C LEU A 215 -15.45 10.43 0.75
N SER A 216 -14.63 9.89 1.65
CA SER A 216 -13.34 9.31 1.28
C SER A 216 -13.48 8.10 0.34
N CYS A 217 -14.46 7.21 0.57
CA CYS A 217 -14.75 6.10 -0.31
C CYS A 217 -15.15 6.59 -1.70
N SER A 218 -16.03 7.61 -1.79
CA SER A 218 -16.44 8.19 -3.07
C SER A 218 -15.28 8.81 -3.83
N LEU A 219 -14.41 9.57 -3.14
CA LEU A 219 -13.22 10.18 -3.77
C LEU A 219 -12.22 9.13 -4.27
N ILE A 220 -11.89 8.13 -3.44
CA ILE A 220 -10.98 7.04 -3.83
C ILE A 220 -11.57 6.22 -4.98
N SER A 221 -12.88 6.04 -4.99
CA SER A 221 -13.54 5.29 -6.05
C SER A 221 -13.55 6.04 -7.38
N ALA A 222 -13.86 7.33 -7.36
CA ALA A 222 -13.72 8.19 -8.53
C ALA A 222 -12.27 8.19 -9.05
N SER A 223 -11.28 8.22 -8.16
CA SER A 223 -9.87 8.16 -8.56
C SER A 223 -9.49 6.80 -9.18
N ILE A 224 -10.05 5.67 -8.72
CA ILE A 224 -9.89 4.35 -9.35
C ILE A 224 -10.44 4.39 -10.78
N LEU A 225 -11.65 4.93 -10.97
CA LEU A 225 -12.27 5.04 -12.30
C LEU A 225 -11.42 5.86 -13.27
N LEU A 226 -10.81 6.95 -12.79
CA LEU A 226 -9.97 7.83 -13.59
C LEU A 226 -8.55 7.28 -13.86
N THR A 227 -8.07 6.30 -13.08
CA THR A 227 -6.68 5.81 -13.15
C THR A 227 -6.53 4.48 -13.89
N GLY A 228 -7.36 3.48 -13.57
CA GLY A 228 -7.08 2.10 -13.96
C GLY A 228 -8.21 1.13 -13.61
N ARG A 229 -8.57 0.27 -14.57
CA ARG A 229 -9.60 -0.78 -14.38
C ARG A 229 -9.26 -1.78 -13.29
N THR A 230 -7.96 -2.10 -13.12
CA THR A 230 -7.48 -3.07 -12.13
C THR A 230 -7.99 -2.76 -10.72
N GLY A 231 -8.05 -1.47 -10.32
CA GLY A 231 -8.48 -1.09 -8.98
C GLY A 231 -9.94 -1.43 -8.67
N ALA A 232 -10.82 -1.53 -9.69
CA ALA A 232 -12.23 -1.87 -9.45
C ALA A 232 -12.43 -3.29 -8.90
N LEU A 233 -11.48 -4.20 -9.13
CA LEU A 233 -11.51 -5.56 -8.58
C LEU A 233 -11.48 -5.59 -7.05
N VAL A 234 -11.07 -4.49 -6.39
CA VAL A 234 -11.09 -4.43 -4.92
C VAL A 234 -12.50 -4.25 -4.36
N VAL A 235 -13.44 -3.70 -5.14
CA VAL A 235 -14.81 -3.42 -4.65
C VAL A 235 -15.49 -4.69 -4.12
N PRO A 236 -15.55 -5.82 -4.86
CA PRO A 236 -16.10 -7.06 -4.33
C PRO A 236 -15.32 -7.59 -3.13
N ILE A 237 -13.99 -7.38 -3.08
CA ILE A 237 -13.14 -7.78 -1.95
C ILE A 237 -13.49 -6.96 -0.70
N CYS A 238 -13.71 -5.65 -0.83
CA CYS A 238 -14.15 -4.77 0.25
C CYS A 238 -15.56 -5.15 0.73
N LEU A 239 -16.50 -5.42 -0.18
CA LEU A 239 -17.84 -5.90 0.19
C LEU A 239 -17.76 -7.23 0.94
N PHE A 240 -16.96 -8.17 0.46
CA PHE A 240 -16.76 -9.45 1.13
C PHE A 240 -16.10 -9.28 2.50
N TYR A 241 -15.11 -8.37 2.63
CA TYR A 241 -14.50 -8.03 3.92
C TYR A 241 -15.52 -7.49 4.93
N LEU A 242 -16.37 -6.57 4.50
CA LEU A 242 -17.43 -5.98 5.33
C LEU A 242 -18.44 -7.06 5.75
N LEU A 243 -18.87 -7.92 4.83
CA LEU A 243 -19.77 -9.04 5.10
C LEU A 243 -19.16 -10.02 6.12
N VAL A 244 -17.96 -10.53 5.88
CA VAL A 244 -17.27 -11.46 6.80
C VAL A 244 -17.05 -10.83 8.18
N SER A 245 -16.78 -9.53 8.22
CA SER A 245 -16.60 -8.82 9.49
C SER A 245 -17.90 -8.73 10.29
N ASP A 246 -19.05 -8.50 9.64
CA ASP A 246 -20.34 -8.39 10.30
C ASP A 246 -21.00 -9.75 10.60
N VAL A 247 -20.95 -10.72 9.67
CA VAL A 247 -21.52 -12.08 9.84
C VAL A 247 -21.02 -12.73 11.13
N LEU A 248 -19.71 -12.62 11.39
CA LEU A 248 -19.08 -13.19 12.60
C LEU A 248 -19.46 -12.46 13.90
N THR A 249 -20.05 -11.27 13.82
CA THR A 249 -20.54 -10.49 14.98
C THR A 249 -22.06 -10.55 15.16
N GLY A 250 -22.74 -11.32 14.32
CA GLY A 250 -24.20 -11.37 14.24
C GLY A 250 -24.73 -10.51 13.08
N LEU A 251 -25.50 -11.14 12.20
CA LEU A 251 -26.10 -10.48 11.03
C LEU A 251 -27.05 -9.37 11.46
N ASN A 252 -26.74 -8.13 11.09
CA ASN A 252 -27.68 -7.04 11.19
C ASN A 252 -28.05 -6.59 9.76
N VAL A 253 -29.27 -6.91 9.34
CA VAL A 253 -29.80 -6.62 7.99
C VAL A 253 -29.63 -5.15 7.62
N LYS A 254 -29.82 -4.22 8.57
CA LYS A 254 -29.61 -2.77 8.33
C LYS A 254 -28.15 -2.44 8.00
N ARG A 255 -27.18 -3.19 8.52
CA ARG A 255 -25.75 -3.00 8.21
C ARG A 255 -25.40 -3.54 6.83
N ILE A 256 -25.93 -4.70 6.46
CA ILE A 256 -25.74 -5.27 5.11
C ILE A 256 -26.29 -4.32 4.05
N LEU A 257 -27.50 -3.78 4.27
CA LEU A 257 -28.07 -2.72 3.42
C LEU A 257 -27.14 -1.51 3.30
N SER A 258 -26.48 -1.09 4.39
CA SER A 258 -25.52 0.02 4.34
C SER A 258 -24.26 -0.29 3.54
N TYR A 259 -23.88 -1.57 3.40
CA TYR A 259 -22.76 -1.99 2.55
C TYR A 259 -23.16 -2.06 1.08
N MET A 260 -24.41 -2.45 0.79
CA MET A 260 -24.95 -2.41 -0.57
C MET A 260 -25.04 -0.98 -1.12
N LEU A 261 -25.04 0.05 -0.26
CA LEU A 261 -24.91 1.44 -0.69
C LEU A 261 -23.55 1.76 -1.33
N LEU A 262 -22.50 0.98 -1.08
CA LEU A 262 -21.18 1.27 -1.64
C LEU A 262 -21.20 1.26 -3.18
N PRO A 263 -21.69 0.22 -3.88
CA PRO A 263 -21.94 0.26 -5.33
C PRO A 263 -22.76 1.46 -5.80
N PHE A 264 -23.84 1.81 -5.08
CA PHE A 264 -24.65 2.98 -5.43
C PHE A 264 -23.87 4.30 -5.28
N LEU A 265 -23.01 4.41 -4.28
CA LEU A 265 -22.10 5.56 -4.11
C LEU A 265 -21.06 5.62 -5.22
N LEU A 266 -20.59 4.48 -5.76
CA LEU A 266 -19.71 4.45 -6.94
C LEU A 266 -20.43 5.03 -8.17
N ILE A 267 -21.64 4.56 -8.41
CA ILE A 267 -22.49 5.03 -9.51
C ILE A 267 -22.78 6.52 -9.34
N LEU A 268 -23.17 6.95 -8.14
CA LEU A 268 -23.41 8.36 -7.83
C LEU A 268 -22.15 9.20 -8.03
N ALA A 269 -20.99 8.75 -7.55
CA ALA A 269 -19.72 9.46 -7.73
C ALA A 269 -19.37 9.61 -9.22
N PHE A 270 -19.61 8.57 -10.03
CA PHE A 270 -19.45 8.63 -11.48
C PHE A 270 -20.38 9.65 -12.14
N TYR A 271 -21.67 9.67 -11.78
CA TYR A 271 -22.62 10.66 -12.29
C TYR A 271 -22.27 12.09 -11.85
N LEU A 272 -21.88 12.28 -10.59
CA LEU A 272 -21.43 13.59 -10.09
C LEU A 272 -20.18 14.07 -10.82
N LEU A 273 -19.26 13.17 -11.15
CA LEU A 273 -18.07 13.48 -11.93
C LEU A 273 -18.44 13.91 -13.35
N ARG A 274 -19.38 13.22 -14.00
CA ARG A 274 -19.92 13.59 -15.31
C ARG A 274 -20.60 14.95 -15.29
N LEU A 275 -21.45 15.19 -14.29
CA LEU A 275 -22.15 16.47 -14.13
C LEU A 275 -21.15 17.60 -13.89
N GLY A 276 -20.18 17.40 -12.98
CA GLY A 276 -19.13 18.38 -12.73
C GLY A 276 -18.32 18.69 -13.99
N TYR A 277 -17.96 17.65 -14.75
CA TYR A 277 -17.27 17.79 -16.03
C TYR A 277 -18.09 18.61 -17.05
N ASN A 278 -19.37 18.28 -17.25
CA ASN A 278 -20.22 18.99 -18.22
C ASN A 278 -20.56 20.42 -17.80
N TYR A 279 -20.97 20.64 -16.55
CA TYR A 279 -21.46 21.95 -16.08
C TYR A 279 -20.35 22.95 -15.76
N ILE A 280 -19.20 22.49 -15.25
CA ILE A 280 -18.10 23.39 -14.86
C ILE A 280 -17.20 23.70 -16.06
N LEU A 281 -16.98 22.73 -16.95
CA LEU A 281 -16.00 22.85 -18.02
C LEU A 281 -16.61 23.01 -19.41
N GLY A 282 -17.93 22.85 -19.55
CA GLY A 282 -18.62 22.92 -20.84
C GLY A 282 -18.41 21.71 -21.74
N GLY A 283 -17.83 20.62 -21.21
CA GLY A 283 -17.32 19.50 -22.02
C GLY A 283 -16.01 19.86 -22.72
N TRP A 284 -15.13 18.88 -22.88
CA TRP A 284 -13.83 19.08 -23.53
C TRP A 284 -13.70 18.11 -24.71
N THR A 285 -13.63 18.66 -25.91
CA THR A 285 -13.27 17.88 -27.10
C THR A 285 -11.78 17.56 -27.05
N THR A 286 -11.46 16.27 -27.01
CA THR A 286 -10.11 15.73 -27.21
C THR A 286 -9.53 16.17 -28.56
N ALA A 287 -8.24 15.96 -28.79
CA ALA A 287 -7.60 16.18 -30.10
C ALA A 287 -8.28 15.40 -31.25
N TRP A 288 -9.09 14.40 -30.91
CA TRP A 288 -9.85 13.54 -31.83
C TRP A 288 -11.31 13.98 -32.02
N GLY A 289 -11.69 15.14 -31.47
CA GLY A 289 -13.06 15.68 -31.55
C GLY A 289 -14.07 15.00 -30.63
N GLU A 290 -13.64 14.02 -29.82
CA GLU A 290 -14.50 13.27 -28.89
C GLU A 290 -14.53 13.92 -27.51
N ASP A 291 -15.67 13.84 -26.82
CA ASP A 291 -15.76 14.23 -25.42
C ASP A 291 -14.87 13.34 -24.53
N GLY A 292 -14.08 13.97 -23.65
CA GLY A 292 -13.15 13.26 -22.78
C GLY A 292 -13.81 12.25 -21.83
N PHE A 293 -15.07 12.47 -21.45
CA PHE A 293 -15.82 11.53 -20.63
C PHE A 293 -16.34 10.34 -21.45
N ASP A 294 -16.75 10.56 -22.70
CA ASP A 294 -17.13 9.48 -23.61
C ASP A 294 -15.93 8.61 -23.99
N GLN A 295 -14.74 9.20 -24.11
CA GLN A 295 -13.49 8.46 -24.26
C GLN A 295 -13.20 7.59 -23.03
N LEU A 296 -13.44 8.12 -21.82
CA LEU A 296 -13.30 7.35 -20.57
C LEU A 296 -14.29 6.19 -20.50
N ILE A 297 -15.56 6.41 -20.86
CA ILE A 297 -16.59 5.35 -20.90
C ILE A 297 -16.18 4.26 -21.88
N ARG A 298 -15.84 4.64 -23.12
CA ARG A 298 -15.40 3.68 -24.14
C ARG A 298 -14.18 2.90 -23.68
N TRP A 299 -13.21 3.56 -23.08
CA TRP A 299 -12.06 2.88 -22.51
C TRP A 299 -12.47 1.93 -21.39
N TRP A 300 -13.46 2.23 -20.55
CA TRP A 300 -13.96 1.28 -19.55
C TRP A 300 -14.71 0.10 -20.16
N THR A 301 -15.49 0.33 -21.21
CA THR A 301 -16.34 -0.70 -21.85
C THR A 301 -15.62 -1.52 -22.91
N SER A 302 -14.48 -1.06 -23.44
CA SER A 302 -13.71 -1.76 -24.48
C SER A 302 -13.19 -3.12 -24.05
N GLU A 303 -13.20 -3.40 -22.75
CA GLU A 303 -12.86 -4.72 -22.19
C GLU A 303 -13.95 -5.77 -22.42
N PHE A 304 -15.19 -5.31 -22.59
CA PHE A 304 -16.37 -6.16 -22.76
C PHE A 304 -16.82 -6.22 -24.21
N TYR A 305 -16.44 -5.21 -25.02
CA TYR A 305 -16.83 -5.08 -26.42
C TYR A 305 -15.61 -4.74 -27.25
N GLN A 306 -15.24 -5.64 -28.15
CA GLN A 306 -14.25 -5.39 -29.20
C GLN A 306 -14.97 -5.67 -30.52
N ASP A 307 -15.15 -4.63 -31.34
CA ASP A 307 -15.82 -4.71 -32.65
C ASP A 307 -17.22 -5.37 -32.65
N ASN A 308 -18.06 -5.06 -31.65
CA ASN A 308 -19.41 -5.62 -31.44
C ASN A 308 -19.46 -7.14 -31.19
N GLU A 309 -18.31 -7.81 -31.07
CA GLU A 309 -18.20 -9.17 -30.56
C GLU A 309 -17.76 -9.13 -29.09
N ILE A 310 -18.06 -10.22 -28.35
CA ILE A 310 -17.51 -10.41 -27.01
C ILE A 310 -16.01 -10.68 -27.19
N GLY A 311 -15.21 -9.62 -27.18
CA GLY A 311 -13.77 -9.68 -27.41
C GLY A 311 -13.06 -10.58 -26.39
N SER A 312 -11.91 -11.11 -26.78
CA SER A 312 -11.04 -11.85 -25.86
C SER A 312 -10.62 -10.92 -24.72
N THR A 313 -11.21 -11.11 -23.55
CA THR A 313 -10.90 -10.34 -22.34
C THR A 313 -9.39 -10.32 -22.01
N THR A 314 -8.90 -9.29 -21.33
CA THR A 314 -7.54 -9.28 -20.74
C THR A 314 -7.29 -10.55 -19.92
N ALA A 315 -8.34 -11.14 -19.33
CA ALA A 315 -8.25 -12.42 -18.63
C ALA A 315 -7.90 -13.60 -19.57
N THR A 316 -8.49 -13.68 -20.77
CA THR A 316 -8.13 -14.73 -21.76
C THR A 316 -6.74 -14.50 -22.32
N MET A 317 -6.35 -13.25 -22.59
CA MET A 317 -4.96 -12.94 -23.01
C MET A 317 -3.95 -13.32 -21.92
N LEU A 318 -4.25 -13.00 -20.65
CA LEU A 318 -3.43 -13.41 -19.49
C LEU A 318 -3.31 -14.93 -19.36
N LEU A 319 -4.42 -15.66 -19.49
CA LEU A 319 -4.45 -17.11 -19.34
C LEU A 319 -3.72 -17.84 -20.48
N ASP A 320 -3.94 -17.42 -21.72
CA ASP A 320 -3.42 -18.13 -22.90
C ASP A 320 -2.00 -17.70 -23.29
N GLY A 321 -1.63 -16.43 -23.04
CA GLY A 321 -0.38 -15.85 -23.50
C GLY A 321 0.73 -15.76 -22.44
N HIS A 322 0.38 -15.65 -21.15
CA HIS A 322 1.34 -15.24 -20.11
C HIS A 322 1.68 -16.33 -19.08
N TRP A 323 1.04 -17.50 -19.12
CA TRP A 323 1.33 -18.65 -18.24
C TRP A 323 2.32 -19.64 -18.86
N HIS A 324 3.51 -19.16 -19.23
CA HIS A 324 4.61 -20.01 -19.69
C HIS A 324 5.78 -19.95 -18.71
N LEU A 325 6.49 -21.06 -18.56
CA LEU A 325 7.68 -21.18 -17.71
C LEU A 325 8.95 -21.26 -18.59
N PRO A 326 10.13 -20.91 -18.05
CA PRO A 326 11.39 -21.09 -18.77
C PRO A 326 11.53 -22.54 -19.27
N HIS A 327 11.87 -22.71 -20.55
CA HIS A 327 12.13 -24.02 -21.13
C HIS A 327 13.47 -24.60 -20.66
N ASP A 328 14.44 -23.74 -20.40
CA ASP A 328 15.73 -24.14 -19.85
C ASP A 328 15.65 -24.39 -18.34
N TRP A 329 16.18 -25.53 -17.91
CA TRP A 329 16.13 -25.97 -16.51
C TRP A 329 16.97 -25.09 -15.58
N MET A 330 18.08 -24.52 -16.07
CA MET A 330 18.93 -23.63 -15.29
C MET A 330 18.23 -22.30 -15.04
N THR A 331 17.62 -21.71 -16.06
CA THR A 331 16.78 -20.51 -15.91
C THR A 331 15.55 -20.80 -15.04
N LEU A 332 14.95 -21.99 -15.11
CA LEU A 332 13.84 -22.35 -14.23
C LEU A 332 14.25 -22.42 -12.75
N LEU A 333 15.39 -23.03 -12.43
CA LEU A 333 15.83 -23.22 -11.04
C LEU A 333 16.47 -21.97 -10.43
N ILE A 334 17.39 -21.35 -11.17
CA ILE A 334 18.27 -20.27 -10.68
C ILE A 334 17.86 -18.91 -11.24
N GLY A 335 17.23 -18.87 -12.41
CA GLY A 335 16.80 -17.62 -13.04
C GLY A 335 17.90 -16.95 -13.85
N GLU A 336 17.46 -15.97 -14.64
CA GLU A 336 18.32 -15.18 -15.51
C GLU A 336 17.91 -13.70 -15.43
N VAL A 337 18.73 -12.86 -14.81
CA VAL A 337 18.36 -11.46 -14.50
C VAL A 337 18.03 -10.64 -15.75
N SER A 338 18.61 -10.99 -16.91
CA SER A 338 18.38 -10.35 -18.21
C SER A 338 16.91 -10.39 -18.64
N THR A 339 16.13 -11.35 -18.15
CA THR A 339 14.73 -11.57 -18.54
C THR A 339 13.74 -10.71 -17.74
N TRP A 340 14.23 -9.84 -16.85
CA TRP A 340 13.33 -9.00 -16.04
C TRP A 340 12.62 -7.93 -16.86
N ASP A 341 13.30 -7.35 -17.85
CA ASP A 341 12.73 -6.34 -18.73
C ASP A 341 12.10 -6.97 -19.97
N LEU A 342 10.88 -6.53 -20.28
CA LEU A 342 10.01 -7.06 -21.35
C LEU A 342 10.55 -6.81 -22.78
N TYR A 343 11.63 -6.03 -22.93
CA TYR A 343 12.10 -5.50 -24.22
C TYR A 343 13.61 -5.69 -24.42
N ARG A 344 14.07 -6.94 -24.56
CA ARG A 344 15.39 -7.24 -25.15
C ARG A 344 15.29 -8.34 -26.20
N GLY A 345 15.00 -7.95 -27.44
CA GLY A 345 15.18 -8.81 -28.62
C GLY A 345 14.50 -10.19 -28.53
N GLU A 346 15.19 -11.24 -28.99
CA GLU A 346 14.69 -12.62 -29.09
C GLU A 346 14.49 -13.35 -27.74
N ILE A 347 14.87 -12.75 -26.60
CA ILE A 347 14.67 -13.33 -25.27
C ILE A 347 13.34 -12.83 -24.71
N PHE A 348 12.26 -13.50 -25.11
CA PHE A 348 10.90 -13.21 -24.67
C PHE A 348 10.69 -13.67 -23.23
N ALA A 349 10.76 -12.75 -22.27
CA ALA A 349 9.99 -12.88 -21.03
C ALA A 349 8.57 -12.35 -21.29
N ALA A 350 7.79 -13.02 -22.13
CA ALA A 350 6.48 -12.54 -22.58
C ALA A 350 5.38 -12.68 -21.51
N SER A 351 5.69 -12.55 -20.22
CA SER A 351 4.70 -12.65 -19.15
C SER A 351 4.57 -11.34 -18.41
N ASP A 352 3.35 -10.80 -18.33
CA ASP A 352 3.05 -9.68 -17.44
C ASP A 352 2.90 -10.17 -15.98
N ILE A 353 2.60 -11.45 -15.77
CA ILE A 353 2.32 -12.05 -14.46
C ILE A 353 3.55 -11.95 -13.55
N GLY A 354 3.38 -11.29 -12.40
CA GLY A 354 4.47 -11.01 -11.45
C GLY A 354 5.19 -12.27 -10.95
N VAL A 355 4.44 -13.34 -10.64
CA VAL A 355 5.02 -14.63 -10.23
C VAL A 355 5.90 -15.22 -11.33
N ILE A 356 5.42 -15.25 -12.57
CA ILE A 356 6.14 -15.82 -13.71
C ILE A 356 7.39 -14.99 -13.99
N ARG A 357 7.28 -13.66 -14.04
CA ARG A 357 8.45 -12.77 -14.21
C ARG A 357 9.52 -12.98 -13.16
N ARG A 358 9.14 -13.25 -11.90
CA ARG A 358 10.12 -13.58 -10.84
C ARG A 358 10.76 -14.94 -11.03
N ILE A 359 10.02 -15.95 -11.51
CA ILE A 359 10.60 -17.26 -11.82
C ILE A 359 11.64 -17.10 -12.94
N TYR A 360 11.32 -16.35 -13.99
CA TYR A 360 12.28 -16.02 -15.04
C TYR A 360 13.53 -15.31 -14.50
N ALA A 361 13.35 -14.24 -13.72
CA ALA A 361 14.48 -13.43 -13.26
C ALA A 361 15.31 -14.04 -12.11
N THR A 362 14.69 -14.87 -11.25
CA THR A 362 15.32 -15.35 -10.00
C THR A 362 15.21 -16.85 -9.76
N GLY A 363 14.61 -17.58 -10.69
CA GLY A 363 14.34 -19.00 -10.59
C GLY A 363 13.28 -19.30 -9.53
N ILE A 364 12.93 -20.58 -9.42
CA ILE A 364 12.06 -21.07 -8.35
C ILE A 364 12.66 -20.77 -6.98
N VAL A 365 13.99 -20.89 -6.82
CA VAL A 365 14.66 -20.66 -5.53
C VAL A 365 14.50 -19.22 -5.05
N GLY A 366 14.81 -18.24 -5.90
CA GLY A 366 14.65 -16.83 -5.53
C GLY A 366 13.21 -16.41 -5.33
N THR A 367 12.33 -16.96 -6.15
CA THR A 367 10.88 -16.75 -6.04
C THR A 367 10.36 -17.24 -4.69
N LEU A 368 10.78 -18.44 -4.25
CA LEU A 368 10.42 -18.98 -2.93
C LEU A 368 10.98 -18.14 -1.78
N ILE A 369 12.24 -17.67 -1.88
CA ILE A 369 12.84 -16.78 -0.88
C ILE A 369 12.04 -15.47 -0.78
N PHE A 370 11.70 -14.85 -1.91
CA PHE A 370 10.93 -13.62 -1.96
C PHE A 370 9.53 -13.79 -1.34
N TYR A 371 8.75 -14.79 -1.76
CA TYR A 371 7.41 -14.99 -1.19
C TYR A 371 7.45 -15.44 0.27
N SER A 372 8.50 -16.16 0.69
CA SER A 372 8.71 -16.49 2.11
C SER A 372 8.96 -15.23 2.95
N LEU A 373 9.71 -14.25 2.43
CA LEU A 373 9.88 -12.94 3.06
C LEU A 373 8.53 -12.24 3.25
N ILE A 374 7.71 -12.16 2.19
CA ILE A 374 6.39 -11.51 2.24
C ILE A 374 5.43 -12.25 3.20
N LEU A 375 5.35 -13.58 3.11
CA LEU A 375 4.52 -14.39 4.00
C LEU A 375 4.93 -14.24 5.46
N ASN A 376 6.23 -14.18 5.75
CA ASN A 376 6.73 -13.99 7.11
C ASN A 376 6.33 -12.60 7.66
N LEU A 377 6.42 -11.55 6.83
CA LEU A 377 5.95 -10.21 7.19
C LEU A 377 4.45 -10.21 7.56
N PHE A 378 3.61 -10.80 6.72
CA PHE A 378 2.16 -10.88 6.97
C PHE A 378 1.82 -11.75 8.17
N LYS A 379 2.50 -12.88 8.35
CA LYS A 379 2.39 -13.73 9.56
C LYS A 379 2.72 -12.94 10.82
N TYR A 380 3.74 -12.08 10.78
CA TYR A 380 4.07 -11.22 11.92
C TYR A 380 3.01 -10.16 12.18
N ALA A 381 2.51 -9.48 11.16
CA ALA A 381 1.45 -8.50 11.30
C ALA A 381 0.18 -9.15 11.90
N TYR A 382 -0.23 -10.29 11.34
CA TYR A 382 -1.37 -11.08 11.80
C TYR A 382 -1.26 -11.53 13.27
N THR A 383 -0.10 -12.09 13.66
CA THR A 383 0.13 -12.53 15.06
C THR A 383 0.36 -11.37 16.03
N SER A 384 0.58 -10.16 15.52
CA SER A 384 0.76 -8.95 16.34
C SER A 384 -0.54 -8.17 16.52
N ALA A 385 -1.50 -8.32 15.61
CA ALA A 385 -2.84 -7.76 15.72
C ALA A 385 -3.56 -8.29 16.98
N SER A 386 -4.14 -7.37 17.76
CA SER A 386 -4.86 -7.70 19.01
C SER A 386 -6.32 -8.06 18.78
N ASN A 387 -6.93 -7.49 17.75
CA ASN A 387 -8.35 -7.61 17.39
C ASN A 387 -8.51 -8.40 16.08
N ASP A 388 -9.66 -9.07 15.97
CA ASP A 388 -9.99 -9.92 14.83
C ASP A 388 -10.16 -9.13 13.51
N ASN A 389 -10.70 -7.91 13.59
CA ASN A 389 -10.90 -7.07 12.40
C ASN A 389 -9.58 -6.66 11.72
N THR A 390 -8.54 -6.41 12.50
CA THR A 390 -7.19 -6.13 11.97
C THR A 390 -6.56 -7.38 11.36
N LYS A 391 -6.78 -8.55 11.97
CA LYS A 391 -6.33 -9.83 11.39
C LYS A 391 -6.97 -10.07 10.03
N LYS A 392 -8.29 -9.89 9.93
CA LYS A 392 -9.03 -9.96 8.66
C LYS A 392 -8.49 -8.95 7.65
N MET A 393 -8.27 -7.69 8.05
CA MET A 393 -7.70 -6.67 7.17
C MET A 393 -6.36 -7.13 6.56
N PHE A 394 -5.47 -7.75 7.33
CA PHE A 394 -4.21 -8.29 6.79
C PHE A 394 -4.41 -9.48 5.83
N ILE A 395 -5.39 -10.36 6.09
CA ILE A 395 -5.74 -11.45 5.15
C ILE A 395 -6.22 -10.87 3.83
N PHE A 396 -7.18 -9.93 3.88
CA PHE A 396 -7.74 -9.30 2.69
C PHE A 396 -6.72 -8.43 1.94
N LEU A 397 -5.81 -7.77 2.66
CA LEU A 397 -4.70 -7.04 2.04
C LEU A 397 -3.74 -8.01 1.34
N PHE A 398 -3.43 -9.16 1.94
CA PHE A 398 -2.59 -10.17 1.30
C PHE A 398 -3.26 -10.76 0.05
N LEU A 399 -4.56 -11.09 0.12
CA LEU A 399 -5.33 -11.55 -1.03
C LEU A 399 -5.33 -10.51 -2.15
N TRP A 400 -5.51 -9.23 -1.81
CA TRP A 400 -5.44 -8.16 -2.80
C TRP A 400 -4.07 -8.11 -3.46
N LEU A 401 -2.98 -8.07 -2.67
CA LEU A 401 -1.60 -8.10 -3.19
C LEU A 401 -1.33 -9.32 -4.07
N PHE A 402 -1.86 -10.49 -3.70
CA PHE A 402 -1.74 -11.70 -4.50
C PHE A 402 -2.45 -11.56 -5.85
N MET A 403 -3.67 -11.00 -5.88
CA MET A 403 -4.35 -10.71 -7.15
C MET A 403 -3.58 -9.71 -8.01
N GLY A 404 -2.94 -8.71 -7.40
CA GLY A 404 -2.04 -7.80 -8.10
C GLY A 404 -0.87 -8.56 -8.75
N GLU A 405 -0.27 -9.48 -7.99
CA GLU A 405 0.87 -10.31 -8.42
C GLU A 405 0.52 -11.29 -9.55
N LEU A 406 -0.74 -11.73 -9.64
CA LEU A 406 -1.26 -12.50 -10.78
C LEU A 406 -1.37 -11.69 -12.07
N LYS A 407 -1.27 -10.35 -12.00
CA LYS A 407 -1.33 -9.47 -13.15
C LYS A 407 0.03 -8.88 -13.50
N GLU A 408 0.73 -8.31 -12.53
CA GLU A 408 1.98 -7.55 -12.65
C GLU A 408 2.80 -7.73 -11.35
N PRO A 409 4.13 -7.51 -11.29
CA PRO A 409 4.93 -7.65 -10.06
C PRO A 409 4.64 -6.55 -9.01
N MET A 410 3.40 -6.47 -8.56
CA MET A 410 2.81 -5.42 -7.70
C MET A 410 3.37 -5.45 -6.28
N MET A 411 3.76 -6.63 -5.76
CA MET A 411 4.31 -6.74 -4.40
C MET A 411 5.67 -6.02 -4.26
N THR A 412 6.40 -5.78 -5.35
CA THR A 412 7.66 -5.04 -5.31
C THR A 412 7.54 -3.60 -5.79
N ALA A 413 6.38 -3.20 -6.33
CA ALA A 413 6.14 -1.83 -6.76
C ALA A 413 6.29 -0.90 -5.55
N ALA A 414 7.22 0.06 -5.64
CA ALA A 414 7.71 0.78 -4.47
C ALA A 414 6.60 1.48 -3.65
N ASN A 415 5.60 2.01 -4.35
CA ASN A 415 4.46 2.69 -3.75
C ASN A 415 3.51 1.74 -3.00
N ILE A 416 3.16 0.60 -3.61
CA ILE A 416 2.34 -0.45 -3.00
C ILE A 416 3.09 -1.09 -1.82
N ALA A 417 4.37 -1.38 -2.02
CA ALA A 417 5.25 -1.95 -1.02
C ALA A 417 5.41 -1.06 0.20
N SER A 418 5.52 0.26 -0.01
CA SER A 418 5.57 1.23 1.08
C SER A 418 4.34 1.15 1.98
N VAL A 419 3.14 0.98 1.42
CA VAL A 419 1.91 0.88 2.22
C VAL A 419 1.87 -0.39 3.06
N TYR A 420 2.03 -1.56 2.45
CA TYR A 420 1.90 -2.81 3.21
C TYR A 420 3.07 -3.01 4.20
N MET A 421 4.27 -2.52 3.88
CA MET A 421 5.42 -2.53 4.79
C MET A 421 5.17 -1.61 5.98
N LEU A 422 4.75 -0.36 5.77
CA LEU A 422 4.42 0.57 6.85
C LEU A 422 3.33 0.01 7.77
N LEU A 423 2.24 -0.50 7.20
CA LEU A 423 1.16 -1.12 7.97
C LEU A 423 1.70 -2.29 8.79
N SER A 424 2.36 -3.26 8.16
CA SER A 424 2.83 -4.48 8.83
C SER A 424 3.85 -4.20 9.94
N LEU A 425 4.82 -3.33 9.68
CA LEU A 425 5.87 -2.95 10.63
C LEU A 425 5.32 -2.09 11.78
N SER A 426 4.29 -1.27 11.56
CA SER A 426 3.70 -0.46 12.63
C SER A 426 3.13 -1.31 13.77
N PHE A 427 2.43 -2.39 13.46
CA PHE A 427 1.89 -3.33 14.45
C PHE A 427 3.01 -4.05 15.23
N PHE A 428 4.13 -4.32 14.56
CA PHE A 428 5.31 -4.87 15.22
C PHE A 428 5.87 -3.92 16.29
N PHE A 429 6.07 -2.63 15.96
CA PHE A 429 6.58 -1.66 16.92
C PHE A 429 5.61 -1.43 18.08
N TYR A 430 4.31 -1.35 17.80
CA TYR A 430 3.28 -1.07 18.81
C TYR A 430 3.19 -2.18 19.89
N LYS A 431 3.12 -3.45 19.49
CA LYS A 431 3.02 -4.58 20.44
C LYS A 431 4.22 -4.64 21.39
N ASN A 432 5.41 -4.29 20.90
CA ASN A 432 6.63 -4.28 21.69
C ASN A 432 6.69 -3.15 22.73
N GLN A 433 6.08 -2.00 22.43
CA GLN A 433 5.98 -0.89 23.37
C GLN A 433 4.97 -1.19 24.49
N ASN A 434 3.76 -1.68 24.14
CA ASN A 434 2.70 -1.96 25.13
C ASN A 434 3.05 -3.12 26.08
N SER A 435 3.76 -4.15 25.59
CA SER A 435 4.19 -5.27 26.45
C SER A 435 5.10 -4.82 27.61
N ARG A 436 5.71 -3.63 27.52
CA ARG A 436 6.62 -3.09 28.55
C ARG A 436 5.94 -2.20 29.55
N SER A 437 4.99 -1.35 29.13
CA SER A 437 4.22 -0.52 30.05
C SER A 437 3.48 -1.40 31.07
N ILE A 438 2.91 -2.52 30.60
CA ILE A 438 2.26 -3.50 31.47
C ILE A 438 3.25 -4.11 32.47
N LYS A 439 4.43 -4.57 32.02
CA LYS A 439 5.44 -5.16 32.92
C LYS A 439 5.99 -4.17 33.94
N LYS A 440 6.19 -2.91 33.55
CA LYS A 440 6.66 -1.85 34.46
C LYS A 440 5.61 -1.58 35.54
N ASN A 441 4.35 -1.42 35.15
CA ASN A 441 3.25 -1.20 36.09
C ASN A 441 3.06 -2.37 37.07
N VAL A 442 3.20 -3.62 36.61
CA VAL A 442 3.14 -4.80 37.51
C VAL A 442 4.32 -4.81 38.49
N LYS A 443 5.54 -4.50 38.03
CA LYS A 443 6.72 -4.44 38.91
C LYS A 443 6.59 -3.32 39.95
N ASP A 444 6.16 -2.14 39.54
CA ASP A 444 5.98 -0.98 40.42
C ASP A 444 4.86 -1.26 41.45
N LYS A 445 3.77 -1.91 41.04
CA LYS A 445 2.70 -2.35 41.95
C LYS A 445 3.19 -3.40 42.95
N ASN A 446 3.97 -4.39 42.51
CA ASN A 446 4.53 -5.41 43.41
C ASN A 446 5.57 -4.82 44.38
N MET A 447 6.36 -3.82 43.97
CA MET A 447 7.27 -3.11 44.87
C MET A 447 6.51 -2.28 45.91
N SER A 448 5.40 -1.63 45.53
CA SER A 448 4.54 -0.91 46.48
C SER A 448 3.83 -1.83 47.49
N LEU A 449 3.49 -3.06 47.07
CA LEU A 449 2.89 -4.07 47.94
C LEU A 449 3.92 -4.65 48.92
N HIS A 450 5.15 -4.89 48.48
CA HIS A 450 6.21 -5.31 49.39
C HIS A 450 6.57 -4.21 50.40
N SER A 451 6.73 -2.96 49.97
CA SER A 451 7.06 -1.86 50.91
C SER A 451 5.97 -1.60 51.93
N SER A 452 4.69 -1.74 51.55
CA SER A 452 3.56 -1.66 52.50
C SER A 452 3.50 -2.84 53.48
N GLN A 453 3.81 -4.06 53.05
CA GLN A 453 3.94 -5.22 53.95
C GLN A 453 5.07 -5.06 54.96
N TYR A 454 6.24 -4.53 54.55
CA TYR A 454 7.34 -4.24 55.49
C TYR A 454 6.98 -3.12 56.47
N ALA A 455 6.24 -2.09 56.03
CA ALA A 455 5.78 -1.02 56.92
C ALA A 455 4.73 -1.51 57.95
N LEU A 456 3.87 -2.45 57.58
CA LEU A 456 2.92 -3.10 58.49
C LEU A 456 3.63 -4.01 59.50
N ASN A 457 4.57 -4.84 59.05
CA ASN A 457 5.33 -5.73 59.94
C ASN A 457 6.25 -4.96 60.91
N GLY A 458 6.83 -3.83 60.49
CA GLY A 458 7.62 -2.96 61.37
C GLY A 458 6.80 -2.18 62.41
N LYS A 459 5.48 -2.02 62.22
CA LYS A 459 4.57 -1.48 63.23
C LYS A 459 4.09 -2.55 64.22
N LEU A 460 3.91 -3.78 63.76
CA LEU A 460 3.51 -4.92 64.60
C LEU A 460 4.63 -5.41 65.53
N SER A 461 5.91 -5.14 65.24
CA SER A 461 7.01 -5.45 66.15
C SER A 461 7.27 -4.38 67.23
N LYS A 462 6.44 -3.33 67.29
CA LYS A 462 6.53 -2.22 68.27
C LYS A 462 5.30 -2.12 69.19
N VAL A 463 4.37 -3.06 69.06
CA VAL A 463 3.27 -3.32 70.00
C VAL A 463 3.60 -4.63 70.69
#